data_AF-A0A087NFM6-F1
#
_entry.id   AF-A0A087NFM6-F1
#
_cell.length_a   1.000
_cell.length_b   1.000
_cell.length_c   1.000
_cell.angle_alpha   90.00
_cell.angle_beta   90.00
_cell.angle_gamma   90.00
#
_symmetry.space_group_name_H-M   'P 1'
#
loop_
_entity.id
_entity.type
_entity.pdbx_description
1 polymer ?
#
loop_
_entity_poly.entity_id
_entity_poly.type
_entity_poly.pdbx_seq_one_letter_code
_entity_poly.pdbx_strand_id
1 'polypeptide(L)' 'MSVEIRRFGEIDEEFARAEGEGDLTLEWWRTAHQSYYENVLAGSRHKVNADLEIVCERFEVVMNA' A
#
# COMPACT_ATOMS: atom_id res chain seq x y z
N MET A 1 10.07 6.85 12.33
CA MET A 1 10.17 6.66 10.87
C MET A 1 10.70 5.26 10.58
N SER A 2 10.02 4.46 9.76
CA SER A 2 10.50 3.16 9.28
C SER A 2 10.22 2.99 7.79
N VAL A 3 11.01 2.14 7.13
CA VAL A 3 10.86 1.76 5.72
C VAL A 3 11.07 0.26 5.62
N GLU A 4 10.11 -0.44 5.04
CA GLU A 4 10.10 -1.90 4.91
C GLU A 4 9.67 -2.29 3.49
N ILE A 5 10.28 -3.33 2.92
CA ILE A 5 9.79 -3.95 1.68
C ILE A 5 8.92 -5.13 2.09
N ARG A 6 7.67 -5.12 1.66
CA ARG A 6 6.69 -6.19 1.95
C ARG A 6 6.04 -6.66 0.66
N ARG A 7 5.56 -7.90 0.61
CA ARG A 7 4.71 -8.33 -0.52
C ARG A 7 3.31 -7.74 -0.36
N PHE A 8 2.69 -7.36 -1.47
CA PHE A 8 1.34 -6.81 -1.50
C PHE A 8 0.30 -7.74 -0.81
N GLY A 9 0.45 -9.06 -0.97
CA GLY A 9 -0.42 -10.04 -0.32
C GLY A 9 -0.21 -10.19 1.19
N GLU A 10 0.93 -9.75 1.72
CA GLU A 10 1.30 -9.84 3.14
C GLU A 10 0.89 -8.58 3.94
N ILE A 11 0.29 -7.59 3.28
CA ILE A 11 -0.26 -6.42 3.96
C ILE A 11 -1.45 -6.83 4.81
N ASP A 12 -1.41 -6.38 6.06
CA ASP A 12 -2.36 -6.67 7.12
C ASP A 12 -3.29 -5.48 7.38
N GLU A 13 -4.32 -5.72 8.18
CA GLU A 13 -5.29 -4.71 8.58
C GLU A 13 -4.68 -3.56 9.39
N GLU A 14 -3.58 -3.79 10.10
CA GLU A 14 -2.93 -2.75 10.90
C GLU A 14 -2.27 -1.71 9.99
N PHE A 15 -1.54 -2.15 8.96
CA PHE A 15 -0.92 -1.26 7.99
C PHE A 15 -1.97 -0.52 7.16
N ALA A 16 -2.97 -1.23 6.63
CA ALA A 16 -4.07 -0.62 5.87
C ALA A 16 -4.80 0.46 6.68
N ARG A 17 -5.06 0.20 7.97
CA ARG A 17 -5.68 1.17 8.87
C ARG A 17 -4.78 2.37 9.17
N ALA A 18 -3.46 2.16 9.24
CA ALA A 18 -2.50 3.23 9.50
C ALA A 18 -2.38 4.23 8.35
N GLU A 19 -2.59 3.81 7.09
CA GLU A 19 -2.69 4.74 5.96
C GLU A 19 -3.94 5.62 6.02
N GLY A 20 -5.01 5.16 6.68
CA GLY A 20 -6.17 5.99 7.00
C GLY A 20 -7.11 6.27 5.82
N GLU A 21 -7.03 5.51 4.74
CA GLU A 21 -7.86 5.69 3.55
C GLU A 21 -9.21 4.96 3.64
N GLY A 22 -10.17 5.42 2.83
CA GLY A 22 -11.45 4.74 2.63
C GLY A 22 -12.26 4.50 3.90
N ASP A 23 -12.73 3.26 4.08
CA ASP A 23 -13.48 2.80 5.25
C ASP A 23 -12.61 2.10 6.31
N LEU A 24 -11.28 2.25 6.20
CA LEU A 24 -10.27 1.64 7.09
C LEU A 24 -10.23 0.11 7.07
N THR A 25 -10.82 -0.54 6.06
CA THR A 25 -10.75 -1.99 5.88
C THR A 25 -9.58 -2.39 4.99
N LEU A 26 -9.01 -3.57 5.24
CA LEU A 26 -8.00 -4.17 4.36
C LEU A 26 -8.57 -4.47 2.96
N GLU A 27 -9.88 -4.77 2.86
CA GLU A 27 -10.54 -5.02 1.58
C GLU A 27 -10.56 -3.77 0.69
N TRP A 28 -10.97 -2.63 1.26
CA TRP A 28 -10.95 -1.36 0.54
C TRP A 28 -9.53 -1.00 0.14
N TRP A 29 -8.59 -1.09 1.08
CA TRP A 29 -7.17 -0.79 0.83
C TRP A 29 -6.62 -1.61 -0.33
N ARG A 30 -6.85 -2.94 -0.33
CA ARG A 30 -6.41 -3.84 -1.41
C ARG A 30 -7.03 -3.47 -2.75
N THR A 31 -8.31 -3.15 -2.79
CA THR A 31 -9.01 -2.80 -4.03
C THR A 31 -8.48 -1.51 -4.63
N ALA A 32 -8.31 -0.47 -3.79
CA ALA A 32 -7.77 0.82 -4.21
C ALA A 32 -6.32 0.68 -4.70
N HIS A 33 -5.47 0.03 -3.91
CA HIS A 33 -4.05 -0.13 -4.23
C HIS A 33 -3.81 -1.05 -5.41
N GLN A 34 -4.58 -2.12 -5.58
CA GLN A 34 -4.50 -2.95 -6.78
C GLN A 34 -4.81 -2.13 -8.04
N SER A 35 -5.90 -1.35 -8.02
CA SER A 35 -6.28 -0.50 -9.15
C SER A 35 -5.21 0.56 -9.46
N TYR A 36 -4.62 1.15 -8.42
CA TYR A 36 -3.52 2.10 -8.55
C TYR A 36 -2.28 1.45 -9.18
N TYR A 37 -1.83 0.31 -8.64
CA TYR A 37 -0.65 -0.39 -9.17
C TYR A 37 -0.85 -0.89 -10.59
N GLU A 38 -2.06 -1.37 -10.94
CA GLU A 38 -2.38 -1.83 -12.29
C GLU A 38 -2.26 -0.69 -13.30
N ASN A 39 -2.68 0.52 -12.91
CA ASN A 39 -2.55 1.72 -13.73
C ASN A 39 -1.08 2.14 -13.90
N VAL A 40 -0.35 2.35 -12.79
CA VAL A 40 1.02 2.89 -12.86
C VAL A 40 2.04 1.91 -13.43
N LEU A 41 1.78 0.59 -13.32
CA LEU A 41 2.64 -0.46 -13.88
C LEU A 41 2.18 -0.94 -15.26
N ALA A 42 1.14 -0.34 -15.85
CA ALA A 42 0.65 -0.69 -17.17
C ALA A 42 1.76 -0.60 -18.22
N GLY A 43 1.92 -1.67 -19.01
CA GLY A 43 2.98 -1.77 -20.04
C GLY A 43 4.38 -2.08 -19.49
N SER A 44 4.53 -2.21 -18.17
CA SER A 44 5.77 -2.72 -17.57
C SER A 44 5.80 -4.26 -17.57
N ARG A 45 6.94 -4.83 -17.19
CA ARG A 45 7.09 -6.28 -16.98
C ARG A 45 6.47 -6.78 -15.66
N HIS A 46 6.09 -5.87 -14.76
CA HIS A 46 5.64 -6.22 -13.43
C HIS A 46 4.15 -6.55 -13.46
N LYS A 47 3.77 -7.63 -12.76
CA LYS A 47 2.37 -8.01 -12.58
C LYS A 47 1.93 -7.60 -11.19
N VAL A 48 0.73 -7.04 -11.09
CA VAL A 48 0.11 -6.76 -9.80
C VAL A 48 -0.53 -8.05 -9.30
N ASN A 49 0.11 -8.67 -8.33
CA ASN A 49 -0.36 -9.89 -7.67
C ASN A 49 0.13 -9.90 -6.22
N ALA A 50 -0.19 -10.97 -5.49
CA ALA A 50 0.19 -11.11 -4.09
C ALA A 50 1.71 -11.04 -3.83
N ASP A 51 2.55 -11.36 -4.83
CA ASP A 51 4.01 -11.36 -4.73
C ASP A 51 4.66 -10.02 -5.11
N LEU A 52 3.88 -9.03 -5.57
CA LEU A 52 4.41 -7.70 -5.88
C LEU A 52 5.05 -7.10 -4.63
N GLU A 53 6.35 -6.82 -4.67
CA GLU A 53 7.05 -6.12 -3.59
C GLU A 53 6.70 -4.62 -3.64
N ILE A 54 6.29 -4.09 -2.49
CA ILE A 54 5.98 -2.68 -2.29
C ILE A 54 6.82 -2.12 -1.14
N VAL A 55 7.11 -0.82 -1.22
CA VAL A 55 7.79 -0.11 -0.14
C VAL A 55 6.73 0.46 0.80
N CYS A 56 6.76 0.03 2.05
CA CYS A 56 5.89 0.47 3.13
C CYS A 56 6.64 1.46 4.02
N GLU A 57 6.13 2.69 4.11
CA GLU A 57 6.74 3.76 4.90
C GLU A 57 5.85 4.14 6.09
N ARG A 58 6.44 4.29 7.27
CA ARG A 58 5.79 4.89 8.43
C ARG A 58 6.50 6.17 8.81
N PHE A 59 5.76 7.26 8.88
CA PHE A 59 6.28 8.58 9.19
C PHE A 59 5.35 9.33 10.15
N GLU A 60 5.83 10.46 10.65
CA GLU A 60 5.09 11.34 11.55
C GLU A 60 5.15 12.78 11.02
N VAL A 61 4.08 13.54 11.24
CA VAL A 61 4.04 14.96 10.91
C VAL A 61 4.84 15.71 11.97
N VAL A 62 5.99 16.27 11.58
CA VAL A 62 6.89 17.00 12.49
C VAL A 62 6.56 18.49 12.62
N MET A 63 5.73 19.01 11.71
CA MET A 63 5.29 20.41 11.70
C MET A 63 3.93 20.49 11.00
N ASN A 64 3.00 21.23 11.59
CA ASN A 64 1.71 21.55 11.00
C ASN A 64 1.44 23.06 11.18
N ALA A 65 0.65 23.66 10.29
CA ALA A 65 0.38 25.10 10.25
C ALA A 65 -0.56 25.58 11.35
#